data_AF-E2PXS8-F1
#
_entry.id   AF-E2PXS8-F1
#
_cell.length_a   1.000
_cell.length_b   1.000
_cell.length_c   1.000
_cell.angle_alpha   90.00
_cell.angle_beta   90.00
_cell.angle_gamma   90.00
#
_symmetry.space_group_name_H-M   'P 1'
#
loop_
_entity.id
_entity.type
_entity.pdbx_description
1 polymer ?
#
loop_
_entity_poly.entity_id
_entity_poly.type
_entity_poly.pdbx_seq_one_letter_code
_entity_poly.pdbx_strand_id
1 'polypeptide(L)'
;MPVSQHVSVGEHPTETLRVTLSPGGCAGDRGKGPISVAQRVVVTLSDDIDGGEAAETVRFGLDGKTYEIDLNPANAKKLRKALAPYMAAGRKQAGAQGRRPRAAAYTHTALEPAPAAVRAWAQSNKMDVPARGRIPKAVYEAFRKAS
;
A
#
# COMPACT_ATOMS: atom_id res chain seq x y z
N MET A 1 -36.69 -10.74 -24.16
CA MET A 1 -35.55 -10.66 -25.10
C MET A 1 -34.28 -10.47 -24.27
N PRO A 2 -33.22 -11.26 -24.45
CA PRO A 2 -32.00 -11.08 -23.64
C PRO A 2 -31.28 -9.80 -24.08
N VAL A 3 -30.95 -8.96 -23.11
CA VAL A 3 -30.25 -7.69 -23.29
C VAL A 3 -28.76 -7.99 -23.48
N SER A 4 -28.23 -7.71 -24.68
CA SER A 4 -26.79 -7.80 -24.94
C SER A 4 -26.05 -6.69 -24.19
N GLN A 5 -25.13 -7.08 -23.32
CA GLN A 5 -24.20 -6.20 -22.63
C GLN A 5 -22.90 -6.14 -23.45
N HIS A 6 -22.43 -4.95 -23.80
CA HIS A 6 -21.12 -4.76 -24.41
C HIS A 6 -20.15 -4.35 -23.31
N VAL A 7 -19.12 -5.16 -23.08
CA VAL A 7 -18.09 -4.96 -22.06
C VAL A 7 -16.81 -4.52 -22.78
N SER A 8 -16.33 -3.32 -22.48
CA SER A 8 -14.98 -2.89 -22.86
C SER A 8 -14.06 -3.07 -21.65
N VAL A 9 -12.97 -3.80 -21.86
CA VAL A 9 -11.97 -4.12 -20.83
C VAL A 9 -10.80 -3.15 -20.96
N GLY A 10 -10.52 -2.38 -19.91
CA GLY A 10 -9.30 -1.59 -19.74
C GLY A 10 -8.16 -2.48 -19.23
N GLU A 11 -6.96 -2.18 -19.69
CA GLU A 11 -5.72 -2.87 -19.37
C GLU A 11 -5.13 -2.19 -18.11
N HIS A 12 -4.98 -2.91 -16.97
CA HIS A 12 -4.03 -2.71 -15.84
C HIS A 12 -4.57 -3.25 -14.46
N PRO A 13 -3.69 -3.71 -13.54
CA PRO A 13 -3.97 -4.79 -12.57
C PRO A 13 -4.72 -4.39 -11.29
N THR A 14 -5.26 -3.18 -11.20
CA THR A 14 -6.12 -2.77 -10.07
C THR A 14 -7.31 -1.98 -10.58
N GLU A 15 -7.97 -2.49 -11.61
CA GLU A 15 -9.15 -1.83 -12.14
C GLU A 15 -10.36 -2.22 -11.29
N THR A 16 -10.78 -1.28 -10.43
CA THR A 16 -12.07 -1.36 -9.74
C THR A 16 -13.16 -1.46 -10.80
N LEU A 17 -13.72 -2.65 -10.99
CA LEU A 17 -14.74 -2.90 -12.00
C LEU A 17 -16.02 -2.13 -11.62
N ARG A 18 -16.20 -0.95 -12.22
CA ARG A 18 -17.41 -0.12 -12.04
C ARG A 18 -18.52 -0.66 -12.93
N VAL A 19 -19.43 -1.42 -12.36
CA VAL A 19 -20.68 -1.80 -13.05
C VAL A 19 -21.61 -0.59 -13.05
N THR A 20 -21.68 0.13 -14.18
CA THR A 20 -22.67 1.20 -14.38
C THR A 20 -23.99 0.59 -14.86
N LEU A 21 -24.99 0.52 -13.98
CA LEU A 21 -26.36 0.18 -14.36
C LEU A 21 -27.03 1.43 -14.96
N SER A 22 -27.28 1.41 -16.27
CA SER A 22 -28.02 2.47 -16.96
C SER A 22 -29.50 2.42 -16.56
N PRO A 23 -30.12 3.53 -16.11
CA PRO A 23 -31.53 3.53 -15.76
C PRO A 23 -32.37 3.28 -17.01
N GLY A 24 -33.14 2.19 -17.01
CA GLY A 24 -34.13 1.91 -18.05
C GLY A 24 -35.22 2.99 -18.02
N GLY A 25 -35.36 3.74 -19.11
CA GLY A 25 -36.38 4.77 -19.25
C GLY A 25 -37.78 4.15 -19.26
N CYS A 26 -38.59 4.52 -18.27
CA CYS A 26 -40.04 4.31 -18.30
C CYS A 26 -40.69 5.70 -18.41
N ALA A 27 -41.31 5.97 -19.55
CA ALA A 27 -42.05 7.20 -19.78
C ALA A 27 -43.42 7.13 -19.09
N GLY A 28 -43.73 8.13 -18.26
CA GLY A 28 -45.08 8.44 -17.80
C GLY A 28 -45.28 8.32 -16.29
N ASP A 29 -45.12 9.42 -15.55
CA ASP A 29 -46.14 9.95 -14.62
C ASP A 29 -45.66 11.30 -14.05
N ARG A 30 -46.55 12.30 -14.01
CA ARG A 30 -46.28 13.65 -13.50
C ARG A 30 -46.62 13.69 -12.01
N GLY A 31 -45.62 13.55 -11.14
CA GLY A 31 -45.79 13.87 -9.72
C GLY A 31 -44.95 13.05 -8.73
N LYS A 32 -43.62 13.14 -8.80
CA LYS A 32 -42.75 12.69 -7.70
C LYS A 32 -41.41 13.43 -7.77
N GLY A 33 -40.93 13.95 -6.64
CA GLY A 33 -39.56 14.48 -6.53
C GLY A 33 -38.52 13.44 -6.95
N PRO A 34 -37.26 13.82 -7.21
CA PRO A 34 -36.26 12.92 -7.77
C PRO A 34 -36.15 11.65 -6.92
N ILE A 35 -36.46 10.50 -7.52
CA ILE A 35 -36.31 9.20 -6.88
C ILE A 35 -34.81 9.02 -6.65
N SER A 36 -34.36 9.13 -5.41
CA SER A 36 -32.98 8.87 -5.05
C SER A 36 -32.67 7.39 -5.30
N VAL A 37 -31.82 7.13 -6.28
CA VAL A 37 -31.32 5.77 -6.53
C VAL A 37 -30.22 5.47 -5.50
N ALA A 38 -30.41 4.42 -4.73
CA ALA A 38 -29.35 3.91 -3.85
C ALA A 38 -28.37 3.08 -4.69
N GLN A 39 -27.09 3.40 -4.60
CA GLN A 39 -26.02 2.65 -5.28
C GLN A 39 -25.37 1.67 -4.28
N ARG A 40 -25.15 0.42 -4.72
CA ARG A 40 -24.36 -0.58 -3.99
C ARG A 40 -23.12 -0.93 -4.82
N VAL A 41 -21.94 -0.71 -4.25
CA VAL A 41 -20.67 -1.15 -4.83
C VAL A 41 -20.28 -2.47 -4.18
N VAL A 42 -19.98 -3.50 -4.99
CA VAL A 42 -19.46 -4.78 -4.53
C VAL A 42 -18.06 -4.92 -5.10
N VAL A 43 -17.08 -5.16 -4.22
CA VAL A 43 -15.68 -5.39 -4.60
C VAL A 43 -15.38 -6.85 -4.31
N THR A 44 -14.94 -7.59 -5.33
CA THR A 44 -14.59 -9.01 -5.24
C THR A 44 -13.18 -9.21 -5.76
N LEU A 45 -12.45 -10.14 -5.14
CA LEU A 45 -11.17 -10.61 -5.66
C LEU A 45 -11.45 -11.62 -6.79
N SER A 46 -10.82 -11.45 -7.95
CA SER A 46 -11.00 -12.31 -9.12
C SER A 46 -9.83 -13.25 -9.29
N ASP A 47 -10.06 -14.48 -9.74
CA ASP A 47 -9.04 -15.43 -10.16
C ASP A 47 -8.47 -15.00 -11.52
N ASP A 48 -7.15 -14.89 -11.61
CA ASP A 48 -6.44 -14.40 -12.80
C ASP A 48 -6.42 -15.41 -13.96
N ILE A 49 -6.79 -16.67 -13.73
CA ILE A 49 -6.79 -17.74 -14.73
C ILE A 49 -8.17 -17.93 -15.35
N ASP A 50 -9.23 -17.95 -14.53
CA ASP A 50 -10.59 -18.24 -15.00
C ASP A 50 -11.60 -17.09 -14.81
N GLY A 51 -11.21 -16.00 -14.16
CA GLY A 51 -12.07 -14.83 -13.93
C GLY A 51 -13.16 -15.07 -12.87
N GLY A 52 -13.14 -16.21 -12.17
CA GLY A 52 -14.03 -16.51 -11.06
C GLY A 52 -13.64 -15.80 -9.76
N GLU A 53 -14.22 -16.17 -8.62
CA GLU A 53 -13.84 -15.62 -7.32
C GLU A 53 -12.49 -16.21 -6.85
N ALA A 54 -11.53 -15.34 -6.53
CA ALA A 54 -10.26 -15.74 -5.93
C ALA A 54 -10.35 -15.78 -4.40
N ALA A 55 -9.55 -16.66 -3.81
CA ALA A 55 -9.47 -16.86 -2.37
C ALA A 55 -8.13 -16.40 -1.78
N GLU A 56 -7.05 -16.45 -2.56
CA GLU A 56 -5.71 -16.09 -2.08
C GLU A 56 -4.79 -15.57 -3.20
N THR A 57 -3.87 -14.68 -2.84
CA THR A 57 -2.73 -14.28 -3.68
C THR A 57 -1.53 -15.21 -3.43
N VAL A 58 -1.02 -15.86 -4.46
CA VAL A 58 0.16 -16.74 -4.38
C VAL A 58 1.39 -16.05 -4.96
N ARG A 59 2.49 -16.03 -4.18
CA ARG A 59 3.80 -15.52 -4.63
C ARG A 59 4.67 -16.67 -5.11
N PHE A 60 5.27 -16.54 -6.29
CA PHE A 60 6.20 -17.52 -6.83
C PHE A 60 7.33 -16.83 -7.62
N GLY A 61 8.33 -17.59 -8.05
CA GLY A 61 9.46 -17.03 -8.79
C GLY A 61 9.99 -17.97 -9.86
N LEU A 62 10.51 -17.37 -10.93
CA LEU A 62 11.13 -18.03 -12.06
C LEU A 62 12.24 -17.12 -12.61
N ASP A 63 13.43 -17.68 -12.88
CA ASP A 63 14.58 -16.95 -13.41
C ASP A 63 14.95 -15.67 -12.66
N GLY A 64 14.84 -15.72 -11.32
CA GLY A 64 15.15 -14.59 -10.44
C GLY A 64 14.07 -13.49 -10.39
N LYS A 65 13.00 -13.60 -11.17
CA LYS A 65 11.84 -12.71 -11.10
C LYS A 65 10.80 -13.25 -10.12
N THR A 66 10.14 -12.34 -9.40
CA THR A 66 9.04 -12.67 -8.47
C THR A 66 7.72 -12.26 -9.12
N TYR A 67 6.72 -13.13 -9.00
CA TYR A 67 5.38 -12.97 -9.53
C TYR A 67 4.35 -13.14 -8.41
N GLU A 68 3.21 -12.48 -8.56
CA GLU A 68 2.02 -12.65 -7.72
C GLU A 68 0.85 -13.02 -8.64
N ILE A 69 -0.08 -13.82 -8.14
CA ILE A 69 -1.28 -14.25 -8.87
C ILE A 69 -2.42 -14.50 -7.89
N ASP A 70 -3.61 -13.98 -8.19
CA ASP A 70 -4.82 -14.20 -7.41
C ASP A 70 -5.54 -15.45 -7.91
N LEU A 71 -5.79 -16.40 -7.02
CA LEU A 71 -6.28 -17.73 -7.38
C LEU A 71 -7.39 -18.21 -6.45
N ASN A 72 -8.32 -18.96 -7.03
CA ASN A 72 -9.25 -19.81 -6.31
C ASN A 72 -8.53 -21.05 -5.73
N PRO A 73 -9.13 -21.77 -4.75
CA PRO A 73 -8.46 -22.87 -4.06
C PRO A 73 -8.00 -24.00 -4.98
N ALA A 74 -8.75 -24.27 -6.06
CA ALA A 74 -8.43 -25.32 -7.01
C ALA A 74 -7.19 -24.95 -7.84
N ASN A 75 -7.13 -23.73 -8.37
CA ASN A 75 -6.00 -23.24 -9.18
C ASN A 75 -4.75 -23.05 -8.32
N ALA A 76 -4.88 -22.55 -7.10
CA ALA A 76 -3.77 -22.44 -6.16
C ALA A 76 -3.18 -23.82 -5.81
N LYS A 77 -4.02 -24.85 -5.65
CA LYS A 77 -3.56 -26.24 -5.46
C LYS A 77 -2.85 -26.79 -6.71
N LYS A 78 -3.35 -26.50 -7.92
CA LYS A 78 -2.70 -26.91 -9.17
C LYS A 78 -1.30 -26.32 -9.29
N LEU A 79 -1.13 -25.02 -9.01
CA LEU A 79 0.18 -24.35 -9.03
C LEU A 79 1.16 -25.01 -8.05
N ARG A 80 0.77 -25.20 -6.79
CA ARG A 80 1.62 -25.84 -5.78
C ARG A 80 1.99 -27.27 -6.15
N LYS A 81 1.05 -28.03 -6.74
CA LYS A 81 1.31 -29.40 -7.22
C LYS A 81 2.30 -29.42 -8.38
N ALA A 82 2.20 -28.48 -9.32
CA ALA A 82 3.12 -28.37 -10.45
C ALA A 82 4.56 -28.04 -9.98
N LEU A 83 4.70 -27.23 -8.93
CA LEU A 83 6.00 -26.84 -8.37
C LEU A 83 6.61 -27.90 -7.43
N ALA A 84 5.79 -28.77 -6.83
CA ALA A 84 6.21 -29.76 -5.85
C ALA A 84 7.45 -30.61 -6.23
N PRO A 85 7.56 -31.22 -7.45
CA PRO A 85 8.74 -32.02 -7.78
C PRO A 85 10.03 -31.19 -7.81
N TYR A 86 9.96 -29.95 -8.29
CA TYR A 86 11.12 -29.04 -8.33
C TYR A 86 11.52 -28.56 -6.94
N MET A 87 10.54 -28.31 -6.07
CA MET A 87 10.79 -27.96 -4.66
C MET A 87 11.38 -29.12 -3.87
N ALA A 88 11.01 -30.36 -4.20
CA ALA A 88 11.52 -31.57 -3.54
C ALA A 88 12.98 -31.87 -3.95
N ALA A 89 13.33 -31.68 -5.22
CA ALA A 89 14.69 -31.86 -5.73
C ALA A 89 15.61 -30.65 -5.44
N GLY A 90 15.01 -29.45 -5.35
CA GLY A 90 15.72 -28.21 -5.12
C GLY A 90 16.13 -28.00 -3.66
N ARG A 91 16.94 -26.96 -3.45
CA ARG A 91 17.30 -26.50 -2.11
C ARG A 91 16.71 -25.12 -1.85
N LYS A 92 16.30 -24.85 -0.61
CA LYS A 92 15.94 -23.50 -0.18
C LYS A 92 17.20 -22.63 -0.19
N GLN A 93 17.21 -21.60 -1.01
CA GLN A 93 18.23 -20.55 -0.91
C GLN A 93 17.84 -19.60 0.22
N ALA A 94 18.77 -19.30 1.12
CA ALA A 94 18.56 -18.31 2.17
C ALA A 94 18.38 -16.92 1.52
N GLY A 95 17.12 -16.50 1.40
CA GLY A 95 16.60 -15.15 1.12
C GLY A 95 17.42 -14.17 0.28
N ALA A 96 17.05 -14.04 -1.00
CA ALA A 96 17.06 -12.74 -1.70
C ALA A 96 15.89 -11.82 -1.26
N GLN A 97 14.95 -12.34 -0.46
CA GLN A 97 13.95 -11.53 0.22
C GLN A 97 14.57 -10.87 1.45
N GLY A 98 15.10 -9.67 1.26
CA GLY A 98 14.93 -8.61 2.26
C GLY A 98 15.41 -8.92 3.67
N ARG A 99 16.56 -9.58 3.86
CA ARG A 99 17.41 -9.19 4.99
C ARG A 99 17.96 -7.80 4.65
N ARG A 100 17.10 -6.77 4.78
CA ARG A 100 17.59 -5.54 5.38
C ARG A 100 18.37 -6.03 6.61
N PRO A 101 19.65 -5.68 6.78
CA PRO A 101 20.32 -5.99 8.03
C PRO A 101 19.33 -5.56 9.11
N ARG A 102 18.99 -6.49 10.03
CA ARG A 102 18.26 -6.18 11.26
C ARG A 102 18.77 -4.81 11.65
N ALA A 103 17.90 -3.80 11.59
CA ALA A 103 18.28 -2.42 11.83
C ALA A 103 19.27 -2.48 12.99
N ALA A 104 20.53 -2.08 12.72
CA ALA A 104 21.51 -1.93 13.78
C ALA A 104 20.74 -1.27 14.91
N ALA A 105 20.71 -1.92 16.08
CA ALA A 105 19.88 -1.53 17.21
C ALA A 105 19.76 -0.01 17.21
N TYR A 106 18.54 0.52 17.06
CA TYR A 106 18.32 1.96 17.03
C TYR A 106 19.09 2.54 18.21
N THR A 107 20.26 3.13 17.95
CA THR A 107 20.90 3.97 18.93
C THR A 107 19.90 5.09 19.07
N HIS A 108 19.33 5.25 20.25
CA HIS A 108 18.62 6.47 20.60
C HIS A 108 19.61 7.61 20.37
N THR A 109 19.59 8.23 19.19
CA THR A 109 20.15 9.56 19.04
C THR A 109 19.31 10.40 19.96
N ALA A 110 19.91 10.90 21.04
CA ALA A 110 19.26 11.87 21.91
C ALA A 110 18.58 12.90 21.01
N LEU A 111 17.26 13.10 21.17
CA LEU A 111 16.55 14.11 20.40
C LEU A 111 17.29 15.43 20.63
N GLU A 112 17.85 15.98 19.56
CA GLU A 112 18.45 17.31 19.62
C GLU A 112 17.39 18.28 20.17
N PRO A 113 17.72 19.09 21.18
CA PRO A 113 16.77 20.05 21.73
C PRO A 113 16.16 20.90 20.62
N ALA A 114 14.85 21.15 20.72
CA ALA A 114 14.14 21.94 19.72
C ALA A 114 14.87 23.28 19.50
N PRO A 115 15.22 23.66 18.26
CA PRO A 115 15.99 24.88 17.99
C PRO A 115 15.34 26.15 18.55
N ALA A 116 14.01 26.17 18.69
CA ALA A 116 13.30 27.28 19.33
C ALA A 116 13.64 27.42 20.83
N ALA A 117 13.69 26.29 21.56
CA ALA A 117 14.05 26.27 22.98
C ALA A 117 15.51 26.70 23.20
N VAL A 118 16.42 26.21 22.34
CA VAL A 118 17.84 26.59 22.40
C VAL A 118 18.03 28.08 22.14
N ARG A 119 17.30 28.68 21.17
CA ARG A 119 17.35 30.14 20.93
C ARG A 119 16.81 30.94 22.10
N ALA A 120 15.67 30.54 22.67
CA ALA A 120 15.09 31.23 23.81
C ALA A 120 16.05 31.24 25.01
N TRP A 121 16.62 30.07 25.34
CA TRP A 121 17.62 29.97 26.40
C TRP A 121 18.87 30.82 26.11
N ALA A 122 19.38 30.76 24.87
CA ALA A 122 20.58 31.52 24.51
C ALA A 122 20.37 33.03 24.62
N GLN A 123 19.20 33.54 24.20
CA GLN A 123 18.82 34.94 24.36
C GLN A 123 18.72 35.33 25.84
N SER A 124 18.12 34.49 26.69
CA SER A 124 18.08 34.71 28.14
C SER A 124 19.46 34.72 28.79
N ASN A 125 20.41 33.95 28.25
CA ASN A 125 21.80 33.90 28.70
C ASN A 125 22.72 34.92 28.00
N LYS A 126 22.14 35.90 27.28
CA LYS A 126 22.86 36.96 26.56
C LYS A 126 23.88 36.45 25.53
N MET A 127 23.62 35.28 24.94
CA MET A 127 24.43 34.70 23.86
C MET A 127 23.93 35.18 22.50
N ASP A 128 24.87 35.47 21.59
CA ASP A 128 24.54 35.87 20.22
C ASP A 128 24.11 34.67 19.38
N VAL A 129 22.85 34.69 18.93
CA VAL A 129 22.26 33.62 18.12
C VAL A 129 21.38 34.24 17.04
N PRO A 130 21.51 33.82 15.76
CA PRO A 130 20.70 34.36 14.69
C PRO A 130 19.21 34.01 14.88
N ALA A 131 18.33 34.98 14.60
CA ALA A 131 16.88 34.84 14.74
C ALA A 131 16.30 33.70 13.86
N ARG A 132 16.97 33.38 12.75
CA ARG A 132 16.61 32.29 11.83
C ARG A 132 17.86 31.56 11.36
N GLY A 133 17.68 30.32 10.91
CA GLY A 133 18.78 29.50 10.38
C GLY A 133 19.55 28.72 11.45
N ARG A 134 20.74 28.26 11.09
CA ARG A 134 21.56 27.33 11.89
C ARG A 134 22.02 28.00 13.19
N ILE A 135 21.81 27.34 14.32
CA ILE A 135 22.34 27.76 15.63
C ILE A 135 23.79 27.26 15.74
N PRO A 136 24.75 28.09 16.18
CA PRO A 136 26.13 27.67 16.38
C PRO A 136 26.26 26.47 17.33
N LYS A 137 27.20 25.56 17.06
CA LYS A 137 27.42 24.35 17.88
C LYS A 137 27.72 24.69 19.35
N ALA A 138 28.48 25.75 19.60
CA ALA A 138 28.81 26.21 20.95
C ALA A 138 27.57 26.50 21.81
N VAL A 139 26.49 27.00 21.20
CA VAL A 139 25.23 27.30 21.90
C VAL A 139 24.51 26.01 22.30
N TYR A 140 24.52 24.98 21.44
CA TYR A 140 23.97 23.66 21.79
C TYR A 140 24.76 23.01 22.93
N GLU A 141 26.09 23.12 22.91
CA GLU A 141 26.93 22.58 23.99
C GLU A 141 26.68 23.30 25.31
N ALA A 142 26.55 24.62 25.29
CA ALA A 142 26.25 25.41 26.48
C ALA A 142 24.83 25.08 27.00
N PHE A 143 23.85 24.93 26.11
CA PHE A 143 22.48 24.52 26.48
C PHE A 143 22.48 23.16 27.16
N ARG A 144 23.21 22.17 26.62
CA ARG A 144 23.33 20.82 27.22
C ARG A 144 24.03 20.82 28.56
N LYS A 145 25.01 21.72 28.78
CA LYS A 145 25.68 21.87 30.08
C LYS A 145 24.80 22.51 31.14
N ALA A 146 23.86 23.34 30.71
CA ALA A 146 22.93 24.06 31.59
C ALA A 146 21.59 23.35 31.80
N SER A 147 21.34 22.27 31.04
CA SER A 147 20.15 21.43 31.14
C SER A 147 20.38 20.21 32.03
#